data_AF-A0A520MXW5-F1
#
_entry.id   AF-A0A520MXW5-F1
#
_cell.length_a   1.000
_cell.length_b   1.000
_cell.length_c   1.000
_cell.angle_alpha   90.00
_cell.angle_beta   90.00
_cell.angle_gamma   90.00
#
_symmetry.space_group_name_H-M   'P 1'
#
loop_
_entity.id
_entity.type
_entity.pdbx_description
1 polymer ?
#
loop_
_entity_poly.entity_id
_entity_poly.type
_entity_poly.pdbx_seq_one_letter_code
_entity_poly.pdbx_strand_id
1 'polypeptide(L)'
;MSNFLSVISNSKLEVLSVLALRVTLSLLMFSHGEGKLYSLIEEPEQPLNFIMRMTFFSDFPLISSWIVAVSEAIIIPVCILVGSFNFIGDLNKTISTFGGLISTILMLVIIFGFHIDVLEQGWADFKYQISLLAISIYFLFK
;
A
#
# COMPACT_ATOMS: atom_id res chain seq x y z
N MET A 1 36.97 12.18 14.69
CA MET A 1 36.32 10.94 15.16
C MET A 1 34.81 11.13 15.38
N SER A 2 34.33 12.26 15.94
CA SER A 2 32.89 12.54 16.07
C SER A 2 32.13 12.60 14.74
N ASN A 3 32.71 13.20 13.69
CA ASN A 3 32.10 13.28 12.36
C ASN A 3 31.93 11.92 11.65
N PHE A 4 32.78 10.94 11.96
CA PHE A 4 32.67 9.62 11.34
C PHE A 4 31.59 8.77 12.02
N LEU A 5 31.53 8.85 13.36
CA LEU A 5 30.49 8.19 14.14
C LEU A 5 29.10 8.81 13.89
N SER A 6 29.00 10.14 13.70
CA SER A 6 27.74 10.78 13.33
C SER A 6 27.27 10.37 11.93
N VAL A 7 28.17 10.25 10.96
CA VAL A 7 27.85 9.75 9.60
C VAL A 7 27.39 8.30 9.62
N ILE A 8 28.05 7.42 10.39
CA ILE A 8 27.63 6.02 10.55
C ILE A 8 26.30 5.91 11.31
N SER A 9 26.09 6.74 12.33
CA SER A 9 24.84 6.79 13.07
C SER A 9 23.69 7.23 12.17
N ASN A 10 23.90 8.26 11.36
CA ASN A 10 22.91 8.78 10.42
C ASN A 10 22.58 7.74 9.34
N SER A 11 23.57 7.03 8.79
CA SER A 11 23.31 6.00 7.78
C SER A 11 22.56 4.79 8.35
N LYS A 12 22.86 4.36 9.58
CA LYS A 12 22.13 3.27 10.24
C LYS A 12 20.70 3.66 10.62
N LEU A 13 20.49 4.89 11.09
CA LEU A 13 19.15 5.42 11.38
C LEU A 13 18.32 5.60 10.10
N GLU A 14 18.94 6.01 8.99
CA GLU A 14 18.27 6.09 7.69
C GLU A 14 17.80 4.69 7.25
N VAL A 15 18.67 3.68 7.29
CA VAL A 15 18.31 2.30 6.92
C VAL A 15 17.19 1.77 7.82
N LEU A 16 17.26 2.00 9.13
CA LEU A 16 16.25 1.54 10.08
C LEU A 16 14.90 2.23 9.85
N SER A 17 14.89 3.54 9.60
CA SER A 17 13.66 4.29 9.36
C SER A 17 12.98 3.90 8.04
N VAL A 18 13.77 3.67 6.98
CA VAL A 18 13.26 3.13 5.71
C VAL A 18 12.66 1.74 5.92
N LEU A 19 13.37 0.85 6.62
CA LEU A 19 12.86 -0.49 6.91
C LEU A 19 11.57 -0.46 7.74
N ALA A 20 11.50 0.42 8.74
CA ALA A 20 10.30 0.60 9.55
C ALA A 20 9.11 1.07 8.70
N LEU A 21 9.32 2.03 7.78
CA LEU A 21 8.27 2.47 6.85
C LEU A 21 7.82 1.34 5.91
N ARG A 22 8.76 0.52 5.42
CA ARG A 22 8.44 -0.62 4.55
C ARG A 22 7.58 -1.63 5.28
N VAL A 23 8.00 -2.05 6.47
CA VAL A 23 7.25 -3.00 7.31
C VAL A 23 5.88 -2.43 7.67
N THR A 24 5.82 -1.15 8.05
CA THR A 24 4.56 -0.48 8.42
C THR A 24 3.59 -0.46 7.23
N LEU A 25 4.02 0.02 6.07
CA LEU A 25 3.18 0.07 4.88
C LEU A 25 2.70 -1.33 4.48
N SER A 26 3.60 -2.31 4.45
CA SER A 26 3.27 -3.69 4.09
C SER A 26 2.27 -4.32 5.06
N LEU A 27 2.46 -4.14 6.37
CA LEU A 27 1.54 -4.69 7.38
C LEU A 27 0.16 -4.04 7.32
N LEU A 28 0.11 -2.71 7.16
CA LEU A 28 -1.15 -1.99 7.12
C LEU A 28 -1.95 -2.31 5.86
N MET A 29 -1.27 -2.41 4.70
CA MET A 29 -1.89 -2.86 3.45
C MET A 29 -2.36 -4.30 3.55
N PHE A 30 -1.53 -5.20 4.10
CA PHE A 30 -1.91 -6.59 4.32
C PHE A 30 -3.16 -6.71 5.20
N SER A 31 -3.19 -6.01 6.34
CA SER A 31 -4.32 -6.05 7.27
C SER A 31 -5.63 -5.52 6.64
N HIS A 32 -5.55 -4.56 5.72
CA HIS A 32 -6.73 -4.09 4.97
C HIS A 32 -7.15 -5.08 3.88
N GLY A 33 -6.18 -5.69 3.20
CA GLY A 33 -6.41 -6.62 2.11
C GLY A 33 -6.85 -8.01 2.55
N GLU A 34 -6.36 -8.50 3.70
CA GLU A 34 -6.60 -9.89 4.13
C GLU A 34 -8.08 -10.18 4.32
N GLY A 35 -8.83 -9.27 4.97
CA GLY A 35 -10.28 -9.45 5.18
C GLY A 35 -11.05 -9.47 3.85
N LYS A 36 -10.64 -8.63 2.89
CA LYS A 36 -11.21 -8.60 1.54
C LYS A 36 -10.91 -9.88 0.78
N LEU A 37 -9.67 -10.37 0.89
CA LEU A 37 -9.23 -11.61 0.25
C LEU A 37 -9.97 -12.82 0.83
N TYR A 38 -10.12 -12.92 2.15
CA TYR A 38 -10.90 -13.98 2.78
C TYR A 38 -12.36 -13.95 2.34
N SER A 39 -12.99 -12.78 2.33
CA SER A 39 -14.38 -12.63 1.87
C SER A 39 -14.56 -13.13 0.43
N LEU A 40 -13.60 -12.82 -0.46
CA LEU A 40 -13.62 -13.28 -1.84
C LEU A 40 -13.26 -14.76 -2.01
N ILE A 41 -12.49 -15.35 -1.10
CA ILE A 41 -12.22 -16.80 -1.13
C ILE A 41 -13.46 -17.58 -0.68
N GLU A 42 -14.18 -17.07 0.32
CA GLU A 42 -15.42 -17.66 0.80
C GLU A 42 -16.55 -17.55 -0.23
N GLU A 43 -16.66 -16.39 -0.89
CA GLU A 43 -17.68 -16.12 -1.90
C GLU A 43 -17.06 -15.58 -3.21
N PRO A 44 -16.44 -16.43 -4.04
CA PRO A 44 -15.64 -16.02 -5.20
C PRO A 44 -16.36 -15.26 -6.30
N GLU A 45 -17.68 -15.41 -6.36
CA GLU A 45 -18.55 -14.77 -7.35
C GLU A 45 -19.23 -13.51 -6.81
N GLN A 46 -19.11 -13.22 -5.51
CA GLN A 46 -19.70 -12.03 -4.91
C GLN A 46 -18.68 -10.89 -4.87
N PRO A 47 -18.93 -9.76 -5.58
CA PRO A 47 -18.07 -8.60 -5.50
C PRO A 47 -18.19 -7.93 -4.13
N LEU A 48 -17.11 -7.26 -3.72
CA LEU A 48 -17.09 -6.49 -2.49
C LEU A 48 -18.08 -5.32 -2.58
N ASN A 49 -18.94 -5.19 -1.57
CA ASN A 49 -20.01 -4.18 -1.54
C ASN A 49 -19.53 -2.74 -1.77
N PHE A 50 -18.31 -2.41 -1.34
CA PHE A 50 -17.77 -1.07 -1.56
C PHE A 50 -17.35 -0.83 -3.02
N ILE A 51 -16.86 -1.85 -3.72
CA ILE A 51 -16.47 -1.77 -5.13
C ILE A 51 -17.70 -1.51 -6.00
N MET A 52 -18.83 -2.11 -5.65
CA MET A 52 -20.11 -1.86 -6.32
C MET A 52 -20.58 -0.41 -6.21
N ARG A 53 -20.08 0.34 -5.22
CA ARG A 53 -20.46 1.74 -4.97
C ARG A 53 -19.45 2.74 -5.52
N MET A 54 -18.25 2.30 -5.91
CA MET A 54 -17.21 3.17 -6.44
C MET A 54 -17.45 3.48 -7.92
N THR A 55 -17.40 4.76 -8.27
CA THR A 55 -17.34 5.19 -9.68
C THR A 55 -16.12 4.55 -10.37
N PHE A 56 -16.25 4.12 -11.64
CA PHE A 56 -15.28 3.37 -12.46
C PHE A 56 -15.10 1.88 -12.11
N PHE A 57 -14.97 1.51 -10.82
CA PHE A 57 -14.76 0.10 -10.46
C PHE A 57 -16.06 -0.73 -10.48
N SER A 58 -17.21 -0.06 -10.35
CA SER A 58 -18.55 -0.66 -10.42
C SER A 58 -18.88 -1.29 -11.78
N ASP A 59 -18.19 -0.90 -12.86
CA ASP A 59 -18.42 -1.42 -14.21
C ASP A 59 -17.93 -2.87 -14.37
N PHE A 60 -16.95 -3.28 -13.55
CA PHE A 60 -16.38 -4.64 -13.52
C PHE A 60 -16.21 -5.11 -12.07
N PRO A 61 -17.31 -5.22 -11.30
CA PRO A 61 -17.24 -5.22 -9.84
C PRO A 61 -16.50 -6.46 -9.29
N LEU A 62 -16.63 -7.60 -9.96
CA LEU A 62 -15.97 -8.84 -9.54
C LEU A 62 -14.45 -8.79 -9.74
N ILE A 63 -14.02 -8.45 -10.96
CA ILE A 63 -12.59 -8.34 -11.32
C ILE A 63 -11.93 -7.26 -10.47
N SER A 64 -12.58 -6.10 -10.35
CA SER A 64 -12.14 -4.99 -9.51
C SER A 64 -11.96 -5.41 -8.04
N SER A 65 -12.87 -6.20 -7.49
CA SER A 65 -12.77 -6.70 -6.12
C SER A 65 -11.54 -7.56 -5.92
N TRP A 66 -11.30 -8.51 -6.82
CA TRP A 66 -10.11 -9.37 -6.79
C TRP A 66 -8.82 -8.57 -6.96
N ILE A 67 -8.76 -7.64 -7.91
CA ILE A 67 -7.60 -6.79 -8.14
C ILE A 67 -7.27 -6.00 -6.87
N VAL A 68 -8.26 -5.36 -6.25
CA VAL A 68 -8.05 -4.55 -5.04
C VAL A 68 -7.59 -5.43 -3.87
N ALA A 69 -8.28 -6.55 -3.60
CA ALA A 69 -7.93 -7.44 -2.51
C ALA A 69 -6.53 -8.03 -2.65
N VAL A 70 -6.19 -8.54 -3.84
CA VAL A 70 -4.86 -9.12 -4.11
C VAL A 70 -3.77 -8.04 -4.10
N SER A 71 -4.07 -6.83 -4.57
CA SER A 71 -3.11 -5.72 -4.53
C SER A 71 -2.74 -5.33 -3.11
N GLU A 72 -3.73 -5.16 -2.23
CA GLU A 72 -3.52 -4.81 -0.83
C GLU A 72 -2.90 -5.95 -0.02
N ALA A 73 -3.41 -7.17 -0.20
CA ALA A 73 -2.99 -8.30 0.61
C ALA A 73 -1.65 -8.89 0.17
N ILE A 74 -1.29 -8.80 -1.11
CA ILE A 74 -0.15 -9.56 -1.64
C ILE A 74 0.82 -8.66 -2.40
N ILE A 75 0.36 -8.02 -3.46
CA ILE A 75 1.27 -7.36 -4.41
C ILE A 75 2.03 -6.22 -3.74
N ILE A 76 1.33 -5.29 -3.08
CA ILE A 76 1.95 -4.14 -2.43
C ILE A 76 2.89 -4.59 -1.29
N PRO A 77 2.45 -5.43 -0.31
CA PRO A 77 3.33 -5.87 0.76
C PRO A 77 4.59 -6.57 0.26
N VAL A 78 4.45 -7.46 -0.73
CA VAL A 78 5.58 -8.20 -1.30
C VAL A 78 6.51 -7.25 -2.05
N CYS A 79 6.02 -6.37 -2.92
CA CYS A 79 6.88 -5.43 -3.64
C CYS A 79 7.65 -4.51 -2.68
N ILE A 80 6.99 -3.98 -1.66
CA ILE A 80 7.63 -3.07 -0.69
C ILE A 80 8.69 -3.79 0.16
N LEU A 81 8.43 -5.03 0.60
CA LEU A 81 9.39 -5.82 1.39
C LEU A 81 10.54 -6.36 0.53
N VAL A 82 10.23 -6.93 -0.64
CA VAL A 82 11.24 -7.50 -1.54
C VAL A 82 12.16 -6.40 -2.09
N GLY A 83 11.61 -5.22 -2.35
CA GLY A 83 12.39 -4.03 -2.72
C GLY A 83 13.39 -3.57 -1.64
N SER A 84 13.36 -4.13 -0.43
CA SER A 84 14.35 -3.86 0.62
C SER A 84 15.63 -4.70 0.48
N PHE A 85 15.57 -5.84 -0.22
CA PHE A 85 16.68 -6.78 -0.26
C PHE A 85 17.67 -6.42 -1.35
N ASN A 86 18.88 -6.05 -0.94
CA ASN A 86 19.98 -5.71 -1.85
C ASN A 86 20.50 -6.91 -2.66
N PHE A 87 20.03 -8.13 -2.40
CA PHE A 87 20.43 -9.33 -3.15
C PHE A 87 19.96 -9.30 -4.61
N ILE A 88 18.96 -8.47 -4.95
CA ILE A 88 18.34 -8.41 -6.29
C ILE A 88 18.96 -7.29 -7.16
N GLY A 89 20.02 -6.62 -6.68
CA GLY A 89 20.71 -5.56 -7.42
C GLY A 89 19.78 -4.39 -7.78
N ASP A 90 19.97 -3.78 -8.95
CA ASP A 90 19.21 -2.60 -9.42
C ASP A 90 17.69 -2.83 -9.54
N LEU A 91 17.27 -4.10 -9.54
CA LEU A 91 15.87 -4.50 -9.63
C LEU A 91 15.11 -4.22 -8.32
N ASN A 92 15.81 -4.08 -7.18
CA ASN A 92 15.21 -3.77 -5.88
C ASN A 92 14.44 -2.44 -5.90
N LYS A 93 15.03 -1.40 -6.50
CA LYS A 93 14.48 -0.06 -6.62
C LYS A 93 13.25 -0.09 -7.51
N THR A 94 13.34 -0.74 -8.67
CA THR A 94 12.20 -0.90 -9.59
C THR A 94 11.02 -1.59 -8.92
N ILE A 95 11.24 -2.68 -8.18
CA ILE A 95 10.17 -3.38 -7.44
C ILE A 95 9.58 -2.47 -6.37
N SER A 96 10.42 -1.77 -5.60
CA SER A 96 9.99 -0.85 -4.54
C SER A 96 9.12 0.28 -5.12
N THR A 97 9.59 0.92 -6.19
CA THR A 97 8.86 1.99 -6.89
C THR A 97 7.55 1.48 -7.49
N PHE A 98 7.54 0.27 -8.05
CA PHE A 98 6.33 -0.33 -8.59
C PHE A 98 5.29 -0.61 -7.49
N GLY A 99 5.71 -1.16 -6.35
CA GLY A 99 4.85 -1.32 -5.17
C GLY A 99 4.30 0.01 -4.65
N GLY A 100 5.16 1.03 -4.58
CA GLY A 100 4.77 2.40 -4.22
C GLY A 100 3.76 3.01 -5.21
N LEU A 101 3.92 2.75 -6.52
CA LEU A 101 3.02 3.23 -7.57
C LEU A 101 1.64 2.57 -7.47
N ILE A 102 1.59 1.24 -7.40
CA ILE A 102 0.32 0.51 -7.23
C ILE A 102 -0.38 1.01 -5.96
N SER A 103 0.36 1.10 -4.86
CA SER A 103 -0.19 1.58 -3.60
C SER A 103 -0.72 3.01 -3.69
N THR A 104 0.01 3.92 -4.33
CA THR A 104 -0.41 5.31 -4.52
C THR A 104 -1.70 5.39 -5.34
N ILE A 105 -1.76 4.68 -6.48
CA ILE A 105 -2.95 4.66 -7.34
C ILE A 105 -4.16 4.11 -6.56
N LEU A 106 -3.97 2.99 -5.86
CA LEU A 106 -5.02 2.37 -5.07
C LEU A 106 -5.53 3.30 -3.96
N MET A 107 -4.62 3.95 -3.24
CA MET A 107 -4.97 4.89 -2.18
C MET A 107 -5.74 6.10 -2.73
N LEU A 108 -5.36 6.63 -3.89
CA LEU A 108 -6.11 7.69 -4.55
C LEU A 108 -7.52 7.23 -4.92
N VAL A 109 -7.66 6.01 -5.47
CA VAL A 109 -8.97 5.43 -5.78
C VAL A 109 -9.83 5.28 -4.52
N ILE A 110 -9.27 4.79 -3.41
CA ILE A 110 -10.02 4.61 -2.16
C ILE A 110 -10.43 5.96 -1.56
N ILE A 111 -9.53 6.95 -1.58
CA ILE A 111 -9.81 8.28 -1.04
C ILE A 111 -10.88 8.99 -1.89
N PHE A 112 -10.67 9.09 -3.20
CA PHE A 112 -11.58 9.85 -4.06
C PHE A 112 -12.85 9.06 -4.40
N GLY A 113 -12.72 7.80 -4.76
CA GLY A 113 -13.85 6.96 -5.20
C GLY A 113 -14.67 6.35 -4.07
N PHE A 114 -14.21 6.40 -2.82
CA PHE A 114 -14.96 5.83 -1.69
C PHE A 114 -15.11 6.76 -0.50
N HIS A 115 -14.06 7.45 -0.04
CA HIS A 115 -14.21 8.41 1.06
C HIS A 115 -14.90 9.72 0.64
N ILE A 116 -14.66 10.21 -0.57
CA ILE A 116 -15.29 11.46 -1.03
C ILE A 116 -16.63 11.18 -1.71
N ASP A 117 -16.70 10.09 -2.49
CA ASP A 117 -17.86 9.79 -3.34
C ASP A 117 -18.93 8.93 -2.65
N VAL A 118 -18.57 8.09 -1.66
CA VAL A 118 -19.48 7.04 -1.13
C VAL A 118 -19.72 7.11 0.37
N LEU A 119 -18.72 7.43 1.20
CA LEU A 119 -18.81 7.40 2.65
C LEU A 119 -18.62 8.78 3.26
N GLU A 120 -19.59 9.22 4.06
CA GLU A 120 -19.40 10.26 5.08
C GLU A 120 -18.60 9.69 6.28
N GLN A 121 -17.45 9.05 6.03
CA GLN A 121 -16.63 8.45 7.09
C GLN A 121 -16.01 9.52 8.00
N GLY A 122 -15.72 9.13 9.25
CA GLY A 122 -15.17 10.03 10.25
C GLY A 122 -13.77 10.55 9.86
N TRP A 123 -13.43 11.75 10.30
CA TRP A 123 -12.14 12.42 10.02
C TRP A 123 -10.90 11.57 10.37
N ALA A 124 -11.01 10.60 11.28
CA ALA A 124 -9.94 9.69 11.66
C ALA A 124 -9.58 8.71 10.53
N ASP A 125 -10.58 8.12 9.86
CA ASP A 125 -10.37 7.16 8.77
C ASP A 125 -9.75 7.85 7.56
N PHE A 126 -10.20 9.06 7.26
CA PHE A 126 -9.63 9.90 6.21
C PHE A 126 -8.15 10.22 6.45
N LYS A 127 -7.77 10.59 7.68
CA LYS A 127 -6.36 10.83 8.06
C LYS A 127 -5.51 9.58 7.92
N TYR A 128 -6.05 8.43 8.29
CA TYR A 128 -5.37 7.15 8.15
C TYR A 128 -5.08 6.85 6.66
N GLN A 129 -6.08 7.02 5.79
CA GLN A 129 -5.88 6.83 4.35
C GLN A 129 -4.87 7.84 3.76
N ILE A 130 -4.92 9.10 4.17
CA ILE A 130 -3.89 10.09 3.77
C ILE A 130 -2.49 9.69 4.24
N SER A 131 -2.38 9.13 5.45
CA SER A 131 -1.08 8.68 5.98
C SER A 131 -0.52 7.52 5.16
N LEU A 132 -1.36 6.57 4.78
CA LEU A 132 -0.97 5.50 3.85
C LEU A 132 -0.53 6.07 2.50
N LEU A 133 -1.31 6.98 1.92
CA LEU A 133 -0.96 7.65 0.66
C LEU A 133 0.41 8.35 0.75
N ALA A 134 0.69 9.06 1.85
CA ALA A 134 1.97 9.74 2.04
C ALA A 134 3.15 8.76 2.07
N ILE A 135 3.00 7.62 2.75
CA ILE A 135 4.02 6.56 2.80
C ILE A 135 4.17 5.89 1.43
N SER A 136 3.08 5.69 0.68
CA SER A 136 3.13 5.16 -0.68
C SER A 136 3.89 6.07 -1.63
N ILE A 137 3.64 7.39 -1.57
CA ILE A 137 4.35 8.40 -2.37
C ILE A 137 5.84 8.42 -2.02
N TYR A 138 6.21 8.25 -0.74
CA TYR A 138 7.60 8.18 -0.33
C TYR A 138 8.38 7.10 -1.10
N PHE A 139 7.79 5.93 -1.33
CA PHE A 139 8.42 4.83 -2.06
C PHE A 139 8.50 5.03 -3.58
N LEU A 140 7.87 6.08 -4.14
CA LEU A 140 8.09 6.46 -5.54
C LEU A 140 9.48 7.04 -5.77
N PHE A 141 10.08 7.62 -4.73
CA PHE A 141 11.34 8.38 -4.83
C PHE A 141 12.54 7.68 -4.19
N LYS A 142 12.32 6.52 -3.55
CA LYS A 142 13.32 5.80 -2.78
C LYS A 142 13.65 4.45 -3.41
#